data_AF-A0A3C0C968-F1
#
_entry.id   AF-A0A3C0C968-F1
#
_cell.length_a   1.000
_cell.length_b   1.000
_cell.length_c   1.000
_cell.angle_alpha   90.00
_cell.angle_beta   90.00
_cell.angle_gamma   90.00
#
_symmetry.space_group_name_H-M   'P 1'
#
loop_
_entity.id
_entity.type
_entity.pdbx_description
1 polymer ?
#
loop_
_entity_poly.entity_id
_entity_poly.type
_entity_poly.pdbx_seq_one_letter_code
_entity_poly.pdbx_strand_id
1 'polypeptide(L)' 'MSGNLVMPKIGPIINNAIDLFIHVTGSILRNETVSDHRAIIDAIKQKDPLRASDAMLLHIIHNRAVIENYIR' A
#
# COMPACT_ATOMS: atom_id res chain seq x y z
N MET A 1 -4.29 20.12 -0.41
CA MET A 1 -3.14 19.17 -0.43
C MET A 1 -2.27 19.44 0.79
N SER A 2 -1.50 18.46 1.28
CA SER A 2 -0.75 18.54 2.55
C SER A 2 0.39 19.56 2.62
N GLY A 3 0.69 20.31 1.55
CA GLY A 3 1.82 21.26 1.49
C GLY A 3 3.20 20.58 1.43
N ASN A 4 3.25 19.25 1.42
CA ASN A 4 4.50 18.50 1.40
C ASN A 4 5.16 18.58 0.01
N LEU A 5 6.30 19.28 -0.07
CA LEU A 5 7.07 19.50 -1.31
C LEU A 5 7.71 18.21 -1.88
N VAL A 6 7.79 17.15 -1.07
CA VAL A 6 8.35 15.85 -1.46
C VAL A 6 7.29 14.96 -2.13
N MET A 7 6.01 15.09 -1.73
CA MET A 7 4.92 14.25 -2.26
C MET A 7 4.81 14.27 -3.79
N PRO A 8 4.90 15.42 -4.50
CA PRO A 8 4.87 15.45 -5.96
C PRO A 8 6.00 14.67 -6.62
N LYS A 9 7.16 14.55 -5.93
CA LYS A 9 8.33 13.81 -6.44
C LYS A 9 8.20 12.31 -6.22
N ILE A 10 7.59 11.89 -5.12
CA ILE A 10 7.42 10.47 -4.76
C ILE A 10 6.19 9.85 -5.44
N GLY A 11 5.14 10.63 -5.73
CA GLY A 11 3.91 10.13 -6.38
C GLY A 11 4.16 9.26 -7.61
N PRO A 12 4.99 9.69 -8.59
CA PRO A 12 5.34 8.86 -9.74
C PRO A 12 6.04 7.54 -9.38
N ILE A 13 6.91 7.55 -8.36
CA ILE A 13 7.62 6.34 -7.89
C ILE A 13 6.62 5.33 -7.32
N ILE A 14 5.65 5.81 -6.53
CA ILE A 14 4.59 4.97 -5.96
C ILE A 14 3.73 4.36 -7.08
N ASN A 15 3.32 5.16 -8.06
CA ASN A 15 2.48 4.67 -9.16
C ASN A 15 3.20 3.57 -9.97
N ASN A 16 4.49 3.78 -10.30
CA ASN A 16 5.29 2.76 -10.99
C ASN A 16 5.45 1.48 -10.15
N ALA A 17 5.58 1.60 -8.83
CA ALA A 17 5.68 0.44 -7.93
C ALA A 17 4.38 -0.38 -7.90
N ILE A 18 3.21 0.27 -7.99
CA ILE A 18 1.91 -0.40 -8.08
C ILE A 18 1.81 -1.19 -9.38
N ASP A 19 2.17 -0.59 -10.51
CA ASP A 19 2.14 -1.26 -11.82
C ASP A 19 3.07 -2.48 -11.83
N LEU A 20 4.28 -2.35 -11.30
CA LEU A 20 5.22 -3.47 -11.15
C LEU A 20 4.66 -4.57 -10.25
N PHE A 21 4.06 -4.21 -9.11
CA PHE A 21 3.46 -5.18 -8.20
C PHE A 21 2.35 -5.99 -8.87
N ILE A 22 1.46 -5.33 -9.62
CA ILE A 22 0.41 -6.01 -10.39
C ILE A 22 1.03 -6.95 -11.43
N HIS A 23 2.06 -6.49 -12.14
CA HIS A 23 2.75 -7.29 -13.15
C HIS A 23 3.40 -8.56 -12.57
N VAL A 24 4.14 -8.43 -11.45
CA VAL A 24 4.83 -9.56 -10.81
C VAL A 24 3.84 -10.56 -10.22
N THR A 25 2.77 -10.08 -9.60
CA THR A 25 1.81 -10.96 -8.90
C THR A 25 0.72 -11.53 -9.79
N GLY A 26 0.57 -11.03 -11.03
CA GLY A 26 -0.53 -11.41 -11.91
C GLY A 26 -1.90 -10.96 -11.39
N SER A 27 -1.96 -9.94 -10.53
CA SER A 27 -3.19 -9.40 -9.92
C SER A 27 -3.98 -10.39 -9.04
N ILE A 28 -3.39 -11.51 -8.61
CA ILE A 28 -4.12 -12.52 -7.82
C ILE A 28 -4.52 -12.01 -6.42
N LEU A 29 -3.84 -10.98 -5.90
CA LEU A 29 -4.02 -10.44 -4.54
C LEU A 29 -5.04 -9.31 -4.45
N ARG A 30 -5.97 -9.24 -5.41
CA ARG A 30 -6.94 -8.14 -5.49
C ARG A 30 -7.79 -8.06 -4.22
N ASN A 31 -8.23 -9.18 -3.67
CA ASN A 31 -9.13 -9.20 -2.51
C ASN A 31 -8.40 -8.78 -1.23
N GLU A 32 -7.17 -9.27 -1.03
CA GLU A 32 -6.28 -8.93 0.06
C GLU A 32 -5.95 -7.44 0.03
N THR A 33 -5.58 -6.92 -1.14
CA THR A 33 -5.28 -5.50 -1.35
C THR A 33 -6.48 -4.62 -0.99
N VAL A 34 -7.69 -4.99 -1.42
CA VAL A 34 -8.92 -4.27 -1.06
C VAL A 34 -9.18 -4.34 0.45
N SER A 35 -8.94 -5.48 1.09
CA SER A 35 -9.09 -5.65 2.53
C SER A 35 -8.13 -4.74 3.31
N ASP A 36 -6.85 -4.73 2.94
CA ASP A 36 -5.84 -3.89 3.57
C ASP A 36 -6.16 -2.39 3.44
N HIS A 37 -6.56 -1.94 2.24
CA HIS A 37 -6.97 -0.55 2.02
C HIS A 37 -8.21 -0.16 2.84
N ARG A 38 -9.18 -1.07 3.01
CA ARG A 38 -10.35 -0.80 3.87
C ARG A 38 -9.93 -0.57 5.31
N ALA A 39 -9.02 -1.39 5.84
CA ALA A 39 -8.52 -1.21 7.21
C ALA A 39 -7.87 0.18 7.42
N ILE A 40 -7.10 0.66 6.44
CA ILE A 40 -6.49 2.00 6.47
C ILE A 40 -7.59 3.09 6.46
N ILE A 41 -8.54 3.00 5.53
CA ILE A 41 -9.60 4.00 5.38
C ILE A 41 -10.53 4.03 6.61
N ASP A 42 -10.84 2.86 7.18
CA ASP A 42 -11.68 2.78 8.38
C ASP A 42 -11.00 3.42 9.59
N ALA A 43 -9.68 3.26 9.74
CA ALA A 43 -8.91 3.92 10.79
C ALA A 43 -8.89 5.45 10.60
N ILE A 44 -8.67 5.92 9.36
CA ILE A 44 -8.74 7.35 9.01
C ILE A 44 -10.13 7.93 9.32
N LYS A 45 -11.20 7.20 8.95
CA LYS A 45 -12.59 7.60 9.21
C LYS A 45 -12.87 7.74 10.72
N GLN A 46 -12.26 6.88 11.53
CA GLN A 46 -12.34 6.92 13.00
C GLN A 46 -11.44 7.99 13.62
N LYS A 47 -10.65 8.72 12.83
CA LYS A 47 -9.64 9.68 13.30
C LYS A 47 -8.60 9.04 14.23
N ASP A 48 -8.24 7.78 13.94
CA ASP A 48 -7.22 7.03 14.67
C ASP A 48 -5.93 6.98 13.83
N PRO A 49 -5.01 7.94 14.02
CA PRO A 49 -3.79 8.02 13.21
C PRO A 49 -2.81 6.89 13.49
N LEU A 50 -2.80 6.33 14.71
CA LEU A 50 -1.91 5.23 15.07
C LEU A 50 -2.34 3.97 14.33
N ARG A 51 -3.63 3.63 14.41
CA ARG A 51 -4.18 2.47 13.69
C ARG A 51 -4.07 2.61 12.17
N ALA A 52 -4.19 3.83 11.64
CA ALA A 52 -3.97 4.07 10.21
C ALA A 52 -2.51 3.82 9.81
N SER A 53 -1.56 4.24 10.65
CA SER A 53 -0.13 3.97 10.45
C SER A 53 0.18 2.47 10.55
N ASP A 54 -0.36 1.77 11.53
CA ASP A 54 -0.16 0.34 11.72
C ASP A 54 -0.73 -0.47 10.54
N ALA A 55 -1.94 -0.13 10.08
CA ALA A 55 -2.56 -0.77 8.92
C ALA A 55 -1.75 -0.54 7.64
N MET A 56 -1.19 0.66 7.45
CA MET A 56 -0.30 0.95 6.31
C MET A 56 1.00 0.16 6.38
N LEU A 57 1.61 0.04 7.57
CA LEU A 57 2.82 -0.74 7.75
C LEU A 57 2.56 -2.22 7.43
N LEU A 58 1.44 -2.78 7.91
CA LEU A 58 1.06 -4.16 7.62
C LEU A 58 0.85 -4.39 6.12
N HIS A 59 0.17 -3.48 5.43
CA HIS A 59 -0.02 -3.54 3.98
C HIS A 59 1.32 -3.61 3.22
N ILE A 60 2.30 -2.78 3.61
CA ILE A 60 3.64 -2.78 2.99
C ILE A 60 4.39 -4.08 3.28
N ILE A 61 4.30 -4.60 4.50
CA ILE A 61 4.93 -5.88 4.89
C ILE A 61 4.33 -7.05 4.08
N HIS A 62 3.01 -7.08 3.90
CA HIS A 62 2.35 -8.08 3.06
C HIS A 62 2.82 -8.00 1.61
N ASN A 63 2.85 -6.80 1.01
CA ASN A 63 3.34 -6.61 -0.36
C ASN A 63 4.78 -7.11 -0.51
N ARG A 64 5.64 -6.80 0.47
CA ARG A 64 7.03 -7.28 0.47
C ARG A 64 7.12 -8.80 0.54
N ALA A 65 6.41 -9.44 1.48
CA ALA A 65 6.44 -10.89 1.65
C ALA A 65 5.97 -11.62 0.39
N VAL A 66 4.95 -11.07 -0.29
CA VAL A 66 4.50 -11.56 -1.59
C VAL A 66 5.62 -11.46 -2.61
N ILE A 67 6.20 -10.28 -2.82
CA ILE A 67 7.27 -10.09 -3.81
C ILE A 67 8.41 -11.07 -3.56
N GLU A 68 8.83 -11.25 -2.30
CA GLU A 68 9.87 -12.22 -1.92
C GLU A 68 9.52 -13.66 -2.30
N ASN A 69 8.24 -14.05 -2.29
CA ASN A 69 7.80 -15.37 -2.74
C ASN A 69 7.80 -15.53 -4.27
N TYR A 70 7.69 -14.45 -5.03
CA TYR A 70 7.67 -14.49 -6.51
C TYR A 70 9.07 -14.36 -7.14
N ILE A 71 10.05 -13.85 -6.38
CA ILE A 71 11.45 -13.70 -6.85
C ILE A 71 12.31 -14.93 -6.51
N ARG A 72 11.82 -15.84 -5.67
CA ARG A 72 12.45 -17.13 -5.38
C ARG A 72 12.13 -18.18 -6.43
#